data_AF-A0AAV4MFZ3-F1
#
_entry.id   AF-A0AAV4MFZ3-F1
#
_cell.length_a   1.000
_cell.length_b   1.000
_cell.length_c   1.000
_cell.angle_alpha   90.00
_cell.angle_beta   90.00
_cell.angle_gamma   90.00
#
_symmetry.space_group_name_H-M   'P 1'
#
loop_
_entity.id
_entity.type
_entity.pdbx_description
1 polymer ?
#
loop_
_entity_poly.entity_id
_entity_poly.type
_entity_poly.pdbx_seq_one_letter_code
_entity_poly.pdbx_strand_id
1 'polypeptide(L)'
;MTLRERSEECEKKRCEIEQGTSGSTDSKDGGEDIKGKEDIKGKEDIKGKDDTEDCSDEYFEELSEDGTKKVRKMVPYDIDGVHKDTGFDLCDCLDLTCMGCFMPCEECYTQRCGHECRRRRQWIYEPYEIEGTETIVENPMLE
;
A
#
# COMPACT_ATOMS: atom_id res chain seq x y z
N MET A 1 34.97 -5.85 -13.35
CA MET A 1 33.71 -5.45 -13.98
C MET A 1 33.29 -4.13 -13.38
N THR A 2 33.25 -3.09 -14.21
CA THR A 2 32.86 -1.73 -13.86
C THR A 2 31.34 -1.65 -13.68
N LEU A 3 30.86 -0.63 -12.96
CA LEU A 3 29.43 -0.39 -12.75
C LEU A 3 28.66 -0.22 -14.08
N ARG A 4 29.34 0.28 -15.12
CA ARG A 4 28.81 0.41 -16.48
C ARG A 4 28.57 -0.96 -17.12
N GLU A 5 29.51 -1.89 -16.97
CA GLU A 5 29.39 -3.26 -17.49
C GLU A 5 28.26 -4.04 -16.79
N ARG A 6 27.99 -3.75 -15.50
CA ARG A 6 26.85 -4.35 -14.75
C ARG A 6 25.49 -3.78 -15.18
N SER A 7 25.43 -2.52 -15.61
CA SER A 7 24.19 -1.91 -16.11
C SER A 7 23.79 -2.48 -17.46
N GLU A 8 24.76 -2.66 -18.36
CA GLU A 8 24.54 -3.20 -19.71
C GLU A 8 24.13 -4.69 -19.68
N GLU A 9 24.58 -5.45 -18.67
CA GLU A 9 24.15 -6.85 -18.48
C GLU A 9 22.72 -6.97 -17.95
N CYS A 10 22.24 -5.99 -17.16
CA CYS A 10 20.87 -5.93 -16.66
C CYS A 10 19.88 -5.58 -17.78
N GLU A 11 20.25 -4.67 -18.68
CA GLU A 11 19.43 -4.27 -19.83
C GLU A 11 19.29 -5.38 -20.87
N LYS A 12 20.34 -6.20 -21.08
CA LYS A 12 20.26 -7.37 -21.97
C LYS A 12 19.35 -8.48 -21.44
N LYS A 13 19.34 -8.73 -20.13
CA LYS A 13 18.50 -9.78 -19.52
C LYS A 13 17.01 -9.44 -19.50
N ARG A 14 16.63 -8.17 -19.70
CA ARG A 14 15.23 -7.73 -19.67
C ARG A 14 14.49 -7.93 -21.00
N CYS A 15 15.21 -8.11 -22.11
CA CYS A 15 14.59 -8.20 -23.45
C CYS A 15 14.24 -9.63 -23.90
N GLU A 16 14.68 -10.66 -23.17
CA GLU A 16 14.47 -12.08 -23.54
C GLU A 16 13.15 -12.68 -22.99
N ILE A 17 12.39 -11.95 -22.16
CA ILE A 17 11.20 -12.49 -21.48
C ILE A 17 9.90 -12.27 -22.28
N GLU A 18 9.88 -11.44 -23.33
CA GLU A 18 8.65 -11.08 -24.05
C GLU A 18 8.40 -11.84 -25.37
N GLN A 19 8.99 -13.03 -25.55
CA GLN A 19 8.69 -13.89 -26.71
C GLN A 19 8.44 -15.35 -26.28
N GLY A 20 7.18 -15.68 -25.94
CA GLY A 20 6.81 -17.02 -25.47
C GLY A 20 5.31 -17.34 -25.54
N THR A 21 4.76 -17.30 -26.76
CA THR A 21 3.70 -18.13 -27.35
C THR A 21 2.55 -18.75 -26.52
N SER A 22 1.35 -18.52 -27.03
CA SER A 22 0.11 -19.32 -26.95
C SER A 22 0.27 -20.85 -26.93
N GLY A 23 -0.50 -21.52 -26.07
CA GLY A 23 -0.66 -22.99 -26.09
C GLY A 23 -1.97 -23.43 -25.42
N SER A 24 -2.93 -23.84 -26.24
CA SER A 24 -4.18 -24.52 -25.89
C SER A 24 -3.97 -26.02 -25.68
N THR A 25 -4.56 -26.63 -24.65
CA THR A 25 -4.88 -28.06 -24.63
C THR A 25 -6.13 -28.36 -23.80
N ASP A 26 -7.14 -28.90 -24.48
CA ASP A 26 -8.27 -29.66 -23.93
C ASP A 26 -7.80 -30.91 -23.16
N SER A 27 -8.48 -31.28 -22.06
CA SER A 27 -8.92 -32.67 -21.78
C SER A 27 -9.65 -32.86 -20.44
N LYS A 28 -10.93 -33.25 -20.57
CA LYS A 28 -11.63 -34.43 -20.00
C LYS A 28 -12.01 -34.51 -18.52
N ASP A 29 -13.33 -34.53 -18.35
CA ASP A 29 -14.18 -35.19 -17.36
C ASP A 29 -13.64 -36.49 -16.73
N GLY A 30 -13.90 -36.60 -15.42
CA GLY A 30 -13.87 -37.85 -14.66
C GLY A 30 -14.54 -37.63 -13.30
N GLY A 31 -15.84 -37.88 -13.21
CA GLY A 31 -16.61 -37.90 -11.96
C GLY A 31 -16.78 -39.34 -11.46
N GLU A 32 -16.60 -39.55 -10.16
CA GLU A 32 -17.04 -40.74 -9.45
C GLU A 32 -17.85 -40.34 -8.21
N ASP A 33 -19.04 -40.92 -8.11
CA ASP A 33 -20.03 -40.77 -7.06
C ASP A 33 -19.65 -41.52 -5.78
N ILE A 34 -19.73 -40.86 -4.61
CA ILE A 34 -20.01 -41.54 -3.33
C ILE A 34 -21.18 -40.86 -2.62
N LYS A 35 -22.21 -41.68 -2.40
CA LYS A 35 -23.50 -41.38 -1.79
C LYS A 35 -23.49 -41.73 -0.31
N GLY A 36 -23.83 -40.78 0.56
CA GLY A 36 -24.24 -41.01 1.96
C GLY A 36 -24.44 -39.67 2.67
N LYS A 37 -25.66 -39.13 2.79
CA LYS A 37 -26.77 -39.45 3.72
C LYS A 37 -26.59 -38.89 5.14
N GLU A 38 -27.37 -37.83 5.41
CA GLU A 38 -28.17 -37.45 6.62
C GLU A 38 -27.47 -37.32 8.00
N ASP A 39 -27.76 -36.40 8.93
CA ASP A 39 -28.48 -35.11 9.08
C ASP A 39 -28.03 -34.51 10.45
N ILE A 40 -28.29 -33.20 10.68
CA ILE A 40 -28.48 -32.47 11.99
C ILE A 40 -27.31 -32.41 13.02
N LYS A 41 -26.95 -31.31 13.72
CA LYS A 41 -27.49 -29.94 13.95
C LYS A 41 -26.48 -29.17 14.83
N GLY A 42 -26.27 -27.87 14.58
CA GLY A 42 -25.61 -26.92 15.49
C GLY A 42 -24.75 -25.91 14.71
N LYS A 43 -25.29 -24.77 14.24
CA LYS A 43 -25.49 -23.50 14.96
C LYS A 43 -24.28 -23.06 15.77
N GLU A 44 -23.38 -22.37 15.10
CA GLU A 44 -22.69 -21.21 15.67
C GLU A 44 -22.19 -20.33 14.52
N ASP A 45 -22.55 -19.05 14.61
CA ASP A 45 -22.32 -18.03 13.60
C ASP A 45 -20.81 -17.79 13.46
N ILE A 46 -20.20 -18.40 12.44
CA ILE A 46 -18.89 -17.96 11.98
C ILE A 46 -19.13 -16.64 11.27
N LYS A 47 -19.15 -15.57 12.07
CA LYS A 47 -19.06 -14.20 11.60
C LYS A 47 -17.77 -14.11 10.79
N GLY A 48 -17.92 -14.21 9.46
CA GLY A 48 -16.91 -13.74 8.52
C GLY A 48 -16.54 -12.33 8.96
N LYS A 49 -15.30 -12.16 9.39
CA LYS A 49 -14.66 -10.86 9.29
C LYS A 49 -14.11 -10.85 7.89
N ASP A 50 -14.93 -10.38 6.98
CA ASP A 50 -14.43 -9.80 5.76
C ASP A 50 -13.50 -8.67 6.21
N ASP A 51 -12.19 -8.89 6.15
CA ASP A 51 -11.17 -7.85 6.39
C ASP A 51 -11.09 -6.88 5.19
N THR A 52 -12.24 -6.60 4.57
CA THR A 52 -12.44 -5.38 3.80
C THR A 52 -12.64 -4.25 4.80
N GLU A 53 -11.53 -3.76 5.35
CA GLU A 53 -11.49 -2.44 5.97
C GLU A 53 -11.72 -1.40 4.87
N ASP A 54 -13.00 -1.14 4.62
CA ASP A 54 -13.50 -0.09 3.76
C ASP A 54 -13.00 1.27 4.30
N CYS A 55 -12.03 1.83 3.60
CA CYS A 55 -11.50 3.16 3.80
C CYS A 55 -12.50 4.21 3.29
N SER A 56 -13.65 4.35 3.95
CA SER A 56 -14.47 5.54 3.81
C SER A 56 -14.16 6.47 4.98
N ASP A 57 -13.22 7.39 4.77
CA ASP A 57 -13.02 8.58 5.61
C ASP A 57 -14.23 9.53 5.47
N GLU A 58 -15.43 9.07 5.80
CA GLU A 58 -16.51 9.99 6.10
C GLU A 58 -16.40 10.38 7.56
N TYR A 59 -16.13 11.68 7.78
CA TYR A 59 -16.07 12.36 9.06
C TYR A 59 -17.31 12.03 9.92
N PHE A 60 -17.21 10.96 10.71
CA PHE A 60 -18.31 10.45 11.51
C PHE A 60 -18.12 10.90 12.96
N GLU A 61 -19.00 11.78 13.43
CA GLU A 61 -19.10 12.12 14.86
C GLU A 61 -19.73 10.95 15.63
N GLU A 62 -18.91 9.98 16.01
CA GLU A 62 -19.35 8.85 16.83
C GLU A 62 -19.39 9.26 18.32
N LEU A 63 -20.59 9.40 18.89
CA LEU A 63 -20.79 9.66 20.31
C LEU A 63 -20.47 8.39 21.11
N SER A 64 -19.47 8.44 22.00
CA SER A 64 -19.22 7.34 22.95
C SER A 64 -20.29 7.32 24.07
N GLU A 65 -20.58 6.14 24.61
CA GLU A 65 -21.54 5.94 25.71
C GLU A 65 -21.15 6.70 27.00
N ASP A 66 -19.86 7.00 27.16
CA ASP A 66 -19.27 7.77 28.25
C ASP A 66 -19.25 9.30 28.01
N GLY A 67 -19.86 9.78 26.91
CA GLY A 67 -19.94 11.21 26.58
C GLY A 67 -18.60 11.84 26.18
N THR A 68 -17.56 11.02 25.99
CA THR A 68 -16.23 11.47 25.57
C THR A 68 -16.12 11.40 24.04
N LYS A 69 -16.01 12.55 23.36
CA LYS A 69 -15.79 12.57 21.91
C LYS A 69 -14.47 11.85 21.59
N LYS A 70 -14.54 10.66 21.00
CA LYS A 70 -13.35 9.98 20.47
C LYS A 70 -13.05 10.56 19.10
N VAL A 71 -12.15 11.54 19.05
CA VAL A 71 -11.60 12.02 17.78
C VAL A 71 -10.79 10.87 17.18
N ARG A 72 -11.31 10.23 16.13
CA ARG A 72 -10.52 9.31 15.32
C ARG A 72 -9.47 10.14 14.60
N LYS A 73 -8.20 9.88 14.86
CA LYS A 73 -7.11 10.50 14.11
C LYS A 73 -7.17 9.97 12.68
N MET A 74 -7.36 10.87 11.73
CA MET A 74 -7.40 10.57 10.31
C MET A 74 -6.03 10.03 9.86
N VAL A 75 -6.04 8.95 9.07
CA VAL A 75 -4.84 8.43 8.42
C VAL A 75 -4.70 9.17 7.08
N PRO A 76 -3.66 9.99 6.88
CA PRO A 76 -3.57 10.90 5.73
C PRO A 76 -3.22 10.20 4.41
N TYR A 77 -2.74 8.95 4.45
CA TYR A 77 -2.39 8.17 3.27
C TYR A 77 -3.29 6.94 3.14
N ASP A 78 -3.53 6.50 1.92
CA ASP A 78 -4.21 5.24 1.62
C ASP A 78 -3.26 4.02 1.75
N ILE A 79 -3.78 2.86 1.36
CA ILE A 79 -3.05 1.58 1.40
C ILE A 79 -1.86 1.53 0.43
N ASP A 80 -1.82 2.38 -0.60
CA ASP A 80 -0.72 2.44 -1.55
C ASP A 80 0.36 3.42 -1.08
N GLY A 81 0.01 4.33 -0.16
CA GLY A 81 0.86 5.39 0.37
C GLY A 81 0.64 6.71 -0.35
N VAL A 82 -0.49 6.87 -1.04
CA VAL A 82 -0.91 8.09 -1.72
C VAL A 82 -1.68 8.96 -0.74
N HIS A 83 -1.43 10.27 -0.74
CA HIS A 83 -2.16 11.18 0.14
C HIS A 83 -3.62 11.30 -0.30
N LYS A 84 -4.55 11.12 0.65
CA LYS A 84 -5.98 10.99 0.34
C LYS A 84 -6.61 12.25 -0.24
N ASP A 85 -6.23 13.42 0.27
CA ASP A 85 -6.89 14.67 -0.12
C ASP A 85 -6.39 15.19 -1.49
N THR A 86 -5.09 15.05 -1.76
CA THR A 86 -4.49 15.54 -3.03
C THR A 86 -4.34 14.46 -4.10
N GLY A 87 -4.37 13.18 -3.73
CA GLY A 87 -4.11 12.06 -4.63
C GLY A 87 -2.65 11.93 -5.07
N PHE A 88 -1.71 12.63 -4.44
CA PHE A 88 -0.29 12.58 -4.81
C PHE A 88 0.51 11.54 -4.01
N ASP A 89 1.36 10.80 -4.72
CA ASP A 89 2.37 9.89 -4.15
C ASP A 89 3.67 10.64 -3.81
N LEU A 90 3.61 11.57 -2.85
CA LEU A 90 4.77 12.39 -2.46
C LEU A 90 5.76 11.62 -1.59
N CYS A 91 7.02 11.56 -2.00
CA CYS A 91 8.10 11.01 -1.17
C CYS A 91 8.26 11.86 0.09
N ASP A 92 8.63 11.23 1.21
CA ASP A 92 8.82 11.91 2.50
C ASP A 92 9.94 12.97 2.53
N CYS A 93 10.67 13.12 1.43
CA CYS A 93 11.59 14.24 1.19
C CYS A 93 10.90 15.45 0.55
N LEU A 94 9.58 15.46 0.47
CA LEU A 94 8.74 16.53 -0.08
C LEU A 94 8.99 16.86 -1.57
N ASP A 95 9.53 15.91 -2.34
CA ASP A 95 9.70 16.01 -3.80
C ASP A 95 8.78 15.01 -4.53
N LEU A 96 7.85 15.54 -5.34
CA LEU A 96 6.89 14.77 -6.15
C LEU A 96 7.58 13.91 -7.22
N THR A 97 8.74 14.34 -7.69
CA THR A 97 9.50 13.67 -8.76
C THR A 97 10.51 12.66 -8.24
N CYS A 98 10.69 12.58 -6.92
CA CYS A 98 11.62 11.67 -6.29
C CYS A 98 11.18 10.21 -6.53
N MET A 99 12.08 9.40 -7.09
CA MET A 99 11.86 7.96 -7.28
C MET A 99 11.91 7.16 -5.96
N GLY A 100 12.37 7.80 -4.88
CA GLY A 100 12.61 7.22 -3.56
C GLY A 100 14.04 7.46 -3.11
N CYS A 101 14.21 8.22 -2.03
CA CYS A 101 15.53 8.61 -1.50
C CYS A 101 15.87 7.92 -0.17
N PHE A 102 14.91 7.23 0.44
CA PHE A 102 15.10 6.55 1.72
C PHE A 102 15.47 5.08 1.51
N MET A 103 15.85 4.43 2.62
CA MET A 103 15.99 2.97 2.64
C MET A 103 14.64 2.31 2.37
N PRO A 104 14.62 1.11 1.76
CA PRO A 104 13.37 0.38 1.54
C PRO A 104 12.60 0.19 2.84
N CYS A 105 11.35 0.62 2.84
CA CYS A 105 10.44 0.48 3.98
C CYS A 105 10.21 -1.00 4.29
N GLU A 106 10.29 -1.39 5.55
CA GLU A 106 10.08 -2.79 5.97
C GLU A 106 8.63 -3.27 5.76
N GLU A 107 7.69 -2.32 5.67
CA GLU A 107 6.25 -2.59 5.58
C GLU A 107 5.70 -2.64 4.15
N CYS A 108 6.12 -1.68 3.31
CA CYS A 108 5.62 -1.54 1.94
C CYS A 108 6.69 -1.71 0.86
N TYR A 109 7.95 -1.90 1.27
CA TYR A 109 9.12 -2.06 0.39
C TYR A 109 9.41 -0.89 -0.55
N THR A 110 8.63 0.21 -0.48
CA THR A 110 8.93 1.44 -1.21
C THR A 110 10.08 2.19 -0.57
N GLN A 111 10.78 3.01 -1.35
CA GLN A 111 11.85 3.91 -0.88
C GLN A 111 11.35 5.34 -0.65
N ARG A 112 10.02 5.53 -0.57
CA ARG A 112 9.35 6.83 -0.42
C ARG A 112 8.97 7.15 1.02
N CYS A 113 8.96 6.16 1.90
CA CYS A 113 8.73 6.35 3.33
C CYS A 113 10.03 6.76 4.03
N GLY A 114 9.93 7.69 4.95
CA GLY A 114 10.99 8.07 5.88
C GLY A 114 11.10 7.04 7.00
N HIS A 115 11.15 7.51 8.25
CA HIS A 115 11.34 6.63 9.39
C HIS A 115 10.10 5.77 9.74
N GLU A 116 8.91 6.23 9.37
CA GLU A 116 7.64 5.53 9.60
C GLU A 116 6.90 5.35 8.26
N CYS A 117 6.30 4.17 8.06
CA CYS A 117 5.59 3.86 6.83
C CYS A 117 4.39 4.81 6.63
N ARG A 118 4.28 5.42 5.44
CA ARG A 118 3.16 6.29 5.07
C ARG A 118 1.79 5.61 5.27
N ARG A 119 1.70 4.30 5.00
CA ARG A 119 0.47 3.49 5.13
C ARG A 119 0.01 3.26 6.57
N ARG A 120 0.85 3.52 7.57
CA ARG A 120 0.56 3.19 8.99
C ARG A 120 0.62 4.39 9.93
N ARG A 121 1.04 5.56 9.44
CA ARG A 121 1.16 6.77 10.25
C ARG A 121 -0.06 7.67 10.11
N GLN A 122 -0.31 8.49 11.12
CA GLN A 122 -1.44 9.43 11.18
C GLN A 122 -1.00 10.90 11.01
N TRP A 123 0.16 11.12 10.40
CA TRP A 123 0.78 12.44 10.27
C TRP A 123 1.46 12.59 8.89
N ILE A 124 1.67 13.83 8.50
CA ILE A 124 2.42 14.22 7.30
C ILE A 124 3.60 15.11 7.70
N TYR A 125 4.67 15.12 6.91
CA TYR A 125 5.83 15.94 7.20
C TYR A 125 5.47 17.43 7.13
N GLU A 126 5.92 18.20 8.10
CA GLU A 126 5.91 19.66 8.01
C GLU A 126 7.08 20.12 7.10
N PRO A 127 7.06 21.37 6.62
CA PRO A 127 8.20 21.96 5.93
C PRO A 127 9.49 21.85 6.76
N TYR A 128 10.62 21.68 6.09
CA TYR A 128 11.92 21.59 6.77
C TYR A 128 12.96 22.52 6.15
N GLU A 129 13.86 23.00 7.00
CA GLU A 129 15.00 23.83 6.62
C GLU A 129 16.24 22.97 6.34
N ILE A 130 16.99 23.34 5.31
CA ILE A 130 18.26 22.68 5.01
C ILE A 130 19.38 23.40 5.76
N GLU A 131 20.02 22.69 6.69
CA GLU A 131 21.13 23.22 7.52
C GLU A 131 22.21 23.90 6.67
N GLY A 132 22.64 25.09 7.09
CA GLY A 132 23.66 25.86 6.38
C GLY A 132 23.15 26.59 5.12
N THR A 133 21.84 26.60 4.88
CA THR A 133 21.20 27.36 3.81
C THR A 133 19.99 28.14 4.35
N GLU A 134 19.46 29.08 3.55
CA GLU A 134 18.17 29.76 3.82
C GLU A 134 17.01 29.06 3.10
N THR A 135 17.20 27.81 2.65
CA THR A 135 16.20 27.08 1.86
C THR A 135 15.22 26.35 2.78
N ILE A 136 13.93 26.66 2.62
CA ILE A 136 12.83 25.90 3.20
C ILE A 136 12.25 25.00 2.10
N VAL A 137 12.13 23.71 2.40
CA VAL A 137 11.42 22.75 1.56
C VAL A 137 9.98 22.67 2.07
N GLU A 138 9.06 23.25 1.29
CA GLU A 138 7.63 23.26 1.60
C GLU A 138 6.99 21.90 1.33
N ASN A 139 5.92 21.58 2.05
CA ASN A 139 5.11 20.41 1.76
C ASN A 139 3.93 20.79 0.84
N PRO A 140 3.88 20.32 -0.42
CA PRO A 140 2.79 20.60 -1.36
C PRO A 140 1.41 20.10 -0.92
N MET A 141 1.31 19.33 0.16
CA MET A 141 0.06 18.81 0.72
C MET A 141 -0.53 19.65 1.84
N LEU A 142 0.18 20.68 2.30
CA LEU A 142 -0.24 21.56 3.42
C LEU A 142 -0.67 22.96 2.96
N GLU A 143 -0.80 23.18 1.65
CA GLU A 143 -1.18 24.48 1.06
C GLU A 143 -2.69 24.82 1.17
#